data_AF-A0A3M0J4S4-F1
#
_entry.id   AF-A0A3M0J4S4-F1
#
_cell.length_a   1.000
_cell.length_b   1.000
_cell.length_c   1.000
_cell.angle_alpha   90.00
_cell.angle_beta   90.00
_cell.angle_gamma   90.00
#
_symmetry.space_group_name_H-M   'P 1'
#
loop_
_entity.id
_entity.type
_entity.pdbx_description
1 polymer ?
#
loop_
_entity_poly.entity_id
_entity_poly.type
_entity_poly.pdbx_seq_one_letter_code
_entity_poly.pdbx_strand_id
1 'polypeptide(L)' 'MAAEHASVYPGSLRGSMPRVSLSHKKKVDVWNPSFDVTPQELITGGIITECGVFGPSEVCRELAERGEP' A
#
# COMPACT_ATOMS: atom_id res chain seq x y z
N MET A 1 -21.25 -10.47 21.82
CA MET A 1 -20.57 -10.44 20.52
C MET A 1 -19.09 -10.30 20.81
N ALA A 2 -18.33 -11.39 20.70
CA ALA A 2 -16.92 -11.42 21.08
C ALA A 2 -16.07 -10.92 19.90
N ALA A 3 -15.32 -9.84 20.12
CA ALA A 3 -14.27 -9.42 19.22
C ALA A 3 -13.15 -10.47 19.26
N GLU A 4 -12.86 -11.12 18.14
CA GLU A 4 -11.69 -12.00 18.02
C GLU A 4 -10.42 -11.14 18.10
N HIS A 5 -9.62 -11.40 19.12
CA HIS A 5 -8.40 -10.69 19.45
C HIS A 5 -7.31 -11.11 18.45
N ALA A 6 -7.11 -10.33 17.39
CA ALA A 6 -5.95 -10.49 16.50
C ALA A 6 -4.69 -10.07 17.27
N SER A 7 -3.92 -11.04 17.77
CA SER A 7 -2.62 -10.78 18.39
C SER A 7 -1.57 -10.59 17.29
N VAL A 8 -1.06 -9.36 17.15
CA VAL A 8 0.11 -9.06 16.33
C VAL A 8 1.35 -9.51 17.11
N TYR A 9 2.05 -10.55 16.63
CA TYR A 9 3.29 -11.01 17.26
C TYR A 9 4.47 -10.08 16.89
N PRO A 10 5.28 -9.62 17.86
CA PRO A 10 6.43 -8.78 17.60
C PRO A 10 7.61 -9.65 17.13
N GLY A 11 7.72 -9.85 15.81
CA GLY A 11 8.83 -10.58 15.20
C GLY A 11 9.20 -10.00 13.83
N SER A 12 10.36 -9.33 13.78
CA SER A 12 11.08 -8.83 12.59
C SER A 12 10.51 -7.60 11.86
N LEU A 13 10.98 -6.42 12.28
CA LEU A 13 10.83 -5.13 11.58
C LEU A 13 11.80 -4.95 10.40
N ARG A 14 12.05 -6.01 9.61
CA ARG A 14 12.79 -5.89 8.33
C ARG A 14 12.12 -6.72 7.26
N GLY A 15 11.33 -6.05 6.41
CA GLY A 15 10.96 -6.53 5.08
C GLY A 15 9.77 -7.50 4.97
N SER A 16 9.18 -8.00 6.05
CA SER A 16 7.98 -8.85 5.99
C SER A 16 6.82 -8.23 6.76
N MET A 17 5.73 -7.90 6.04
CA MET A 17 4.47 -7.44 6.63
C MET A 17 3.91 -8.45 7.65
N PRO A 18 3.13 -8.00 8.65
CA PRO A 18 2.64 -8.85 9.72
C PRO A 18 1.74 -9.97 9.18
N ARG A 19 2.10 -11.23 9.51
CA ARG A 19 1.30 -12.42 9.21
C ARG A 19 0.26 -12.62 10.32
N VAL A 20 -1.01 -12.76 9.92
CA VAL A 20 -2.10 -13.11 10.85
C VAL A 20 -2.36 -14.62 10.74
N SER A 21 -2.40 -15.33 11.88
CA SER A 21 -2.83 -16.73 11.95
C SER A 21 -4.21 -16.80 12.60
N LEU A 22 -5.21 -17.30 11.86
CA LEU A 22 -6.57 -17.49 12.36
C LEU A 22 -6.68 -18.79 13.19
N SER A 23 -7.51 -18.77 14.23
CA SER A 23 -7.54 -19.81 15.28
C SER A 23 -8.47 -21.01 15.01
N HIS A 24 -9.31 -21.01 13.96
CA HIS A 24 -10.29 -22.09 13.77
C HIS A 24 -9.84 -23.19 12.78
N LYS A 25 -9.58 -24.37 13.36
CA LYS A 25 -9.48 -25.74 12.80
C LYS A 25 -8.59 -26.06 11.58
N LYS A 26 -7.97 -25.10 10.90
CA LYS A 26 -6.75 -25.29 10.09
C LYS A 26 -5.97 -23.98 10.08
N LYS A 27 -4.70 -24.02 10.49
CA LYS A 27 -3.81 -22.87 10.37
C LYS A 27 -3.54 -22.64 8.88
N VAL A 28 -3.92 -21.47 8.37
CA VAL A 28 -3.60 -21.00 7.02
C VAL A 28 -2.71 -19.78 7.18
N ASP A 29 -1.55 -19.80 6.51
CA ASP A 29 -0.68 -18.63 6.42
C ASP A 29 -1.36 -17.61 5.49
N VAL A 30 -1.83 -16.49 6.05
CA VAL A 30 -2.47 -15.42 5.28
C VAL A 30 -1.47 -14.28 5.03
N TRP A 31 -1.26 -13.96 3.76
CA TRP A 31 -0.58 -12.73 3.33
C TRP A 31 -1.63 -11.79 2.74
N ASN A 32 -1.92 -10.70 3.46
CA ASN A 32 -2.91 -9.70 3.06
C ASN A 32 -2.31 -8.29 3.19
N PRO A 33 -1.38 -7.91 2.30
CA PRO A 33 -0.87 -6.55 2.27
C PRO A 33 -2.00 -5.60 1.82
N SER A 34 -2.14 -4.46 2.49
CA SER A 34 -3.20 -3.50 2.14
C SER A 34 -2.95 -2.78 0.82
N PHE A 35 -1.68 -2.63 0.43
CA PHE A 35 -1.25 -1.89 -0.76
C PHE A 35 0.01 -2.52 -1.36
N ASP A 36 0.26 -2.20 -2.63
CA ASP A 36 1.51 -2.44 -3.34
C ASP A 36 2.03 -1.13 -3.96
N VAL A 37 3.16 -1.21 -4.67
CA VAL A 37 3.76 -0.09 -5.38
C VAL A 37 3.84 -0.45 -6.86
N THR A 38 3.30 0.40 -7.71
CA THR A 38 3.44 0.27 -9.17
C THR A 38 4.67 1.06 -9.64
N PRO A 39 5.68 0.41 -10.24
CA PRO A 39 6.80 1.12 -10.88
C PRO A 39 6.32 2.11 -11.94
N GLN A 40 6.92 3.28 -12.00
CA GLN A 40 6.45 4.38 -12.87
C GLN A 40 6.47 4.00 -14.36
N GLU A 41 7.36 3.13 -14.80
CA GLU A 41 7.53 2.71 -16.19
C GLU A 41 6.30 1.92 -16.70
N LEU A 42 5.48 1.40 -15.77
CA LEU A 42 4.23 0.71 -16.08
C LEU A 42 3.02 1.66 -16.14
N ILE A 43 3.17 2.92 -15.73
CA ILE A 43 2.11 3.94 -15.79
C ILE A 43 2.18 4.65 -17.15
N THR A 44 1.69 3.98 -18.19
CA THR A 44 1.82 4.46 -19.59
C THR A 44 0.80 5.53 -19.98
N GLY A 45 -0.30 5.65 -19.24
CA GLY A 45 -1.38 6.63 -19.52
C GLY A 45 -1.19 7.99 -18.86
N GLY A 46 -0.25 8.10 -17.91
CA GLY A 46 -0.08 9.27 -17.05
C GLY A 46 -0.89 9.19 -15.75
N ILE A 47 -0.66 10.17 -14.87
CA ILE A 47 -1.31 10.35 -13.57
C ILE A 47 -2.33 11.48 -13.73
N ILE A 48 -3.60 11.16 -13.47
CA ILE A 48 -4.70 12.12 -13.55
C ILE A 48 -4.85 12.83 -12.21
N THR A 49 -4.83 14.16 -12.22
CA THR A 49 -5.10 15.03 -11.08
C THR A 49 -6.16 16.08 -11.46
N GLU A 50 -6.59 16.89 -10.50
CA GLU A 50 -7.46 18.05 -10.73
C GLU A 50 -6.80 19.15 -11.59
N CYS A 51 -5.46 19.15 -11.66
CA CYS A 51 -4.68 20.10 -12.47
C CYS A 51 -4.40 19.63 -13.90
N GLY A 52 -4.69 18.37 -14.25
CA GLY A 52 -4.44 17.81 -15.57
C GLY A 52 -3.96 16.36 -15.55
N VAL A 53 -3.33 15.92 -16.64
CA VAL A 53 -2.72 14.60 -16.77
C VAL A 53 -1.22 14.77 -16.98
N PHE A 54 -0.41 14.13 -16.12
CA PHE A 54 1.05 14.30 -16.10
C PHE A 54 1.80 12.97 -16.18
N GLY A 55 3.01 12.99 -16.73
CA GLY A 55 3.91 11.85 -16.61
C GLY A 55 4.37 11.63 -15.16
N PRO A 56 4.72 10.40 -14.76
CA PRO A 56 5.21 10.12 -13.41
C PRO A 56 6.42 10.95 -12.99
N SER A 57 7.32 11.28 -13.94
CA SER A 57 8.51 12.09 -13.67
C SER A 57 8.24 13.60 -13.58
N GLU A 58 7.02 14.04 -13.95
CA GLU A 58 6.63 15.46 -14.00
C GLU A 58 5.74 15.83 -12.83
N VAL A 59 4.89 14.90 -12.38
CA VAL A 59 3.79 15.16 -11.41
C VAL A 59 4.25 15.88 -10.15
N CYS A 60 5.40 15.52 -9.57
CA CYS A 60 5.91 16.17 -8.36
C CYS A 60 6.22 17.65 -8.58
N ARG A 61 6.84 18.00 -9.72
CA ARG A 61 7.15 19.39 -10.06
C ARG A 61 5.87 20.17 -10.31
N GLU A 62 4.98 19.61 -11.14
CA GLU A 62 3.75 20.28 -11.56
C GLU A 62 2.81 20.58 -10.39
N LEU A 63 2.71 19.69 -9.39
CA LEU A 63 1.91 19.92 -8.19
C LEU A 63 2.58 20.93 -7.23
N ALA A 64 3.90 20.82 -7.04
CA ALA A 64 4.65 21.72 -6.16
C ALA A 64 4.60 23.18 -6.63
N GLU A 65 4.72 23.43 -7.94
CA GLU A 65 4.61 24.77 -8.52
C GLU A 65 3.22 25.40 -8.38
N ARG A 66 2.19 24.56 -8.16
CA ARG A 66 0.79 24.99 -8.00
C ARG A 66 0.39 25.19 -6.54
N GLY A 67 1.26 24.82 -5.59
CA GLY A 67 0.99 24.95 -4.15
C GLY A 67 0.05 23.88 -3.60
N GLU A 68 -0.17 22.80 -4.34
CA GLU A 68 -0.91 21.62 -3.87
C GLU A 68 0.10 20.62 -3.26
N PRO A 69 -0.02 20.26 -1.96
CA PRO A 69 0.91 19.36 -1.28
C PRO A 69 0.79 17.90 -1.71
#